data_AF-A0A7G8IS74-F1
#
_entry.id   AF-A0A7G8IS74-F1
#
_cell.length_a   1.000
_cell.length_b   1.000
_cell.length_c   1.000
_cell.angle_alpha   90.00
_cell.angle_beta   90.00
_cell.angle_gamma   90.00
#
_symmetry.space_group_name_H-M   'P 1'
#
loop_
_entity.id
_entity.type
_entity.pdbx_description
1 polymer ?
#
loop_
_entity_poly.entity_id
_entity_poly.type
_entity_poly.pdbx_seq_one_letter_code
_entity_poly.pdbx_strand_id
1 'polypeptide(L)'
;MANSTWVTLHDLGRRFGISSIQCGRTLEQEGWRDRHGQPTPAALLAGAVEQRTPHSYGRSFLWNADVCALALERRGYQPVPRAEHVGQWVDLLEAMDHGSPSITTTADQMAEELPQELVEDVNRQLSRRGCRYQVNRPLSSRH
;
A
#
# COMPACT_ATOMS: atom_id res chain seq x y z
N MET A 1 9.79 18.36 5.84
CA MET A 1 8.32 18.53 5.73
C MET A 1 7.77 17.16 5.39
N ALA A 2 7.14 16.47 6.34
CA ALA A 2 6.54 15.16 6.08
C ALA A 2 5.32 15.40 5.17
N ASN A 3 5.39 14.89 3.95
CA ASN A 3 4.25 14.90 3.04
C ASN A 3 3.25 13.88 3.60
N SER A 4 2.30 14.35 4.42
CA SER A 4 1.19 13.53 4.93
C SER A 4 0.53 12.80 3.76
N THR A 5 0.85 11.52 3.62
CA THR A 5 0.35 10.73 2.50
C THR A 5 -0.97 10.10 2.95
N TRP A 6 -2.06 10.59 2.38
CA TRP A 6 -3.38 10.03 2.61
C TRP A 6 -3.54 8.74 1.82
N VAL A 7 -3.77 7.64 2.53
CA VAL A 7 -3.78 6.29 1.95
C VAL A 7 -5.03 5.52 2.36
N THR A 8 -5.43 4.54 1.54
CA THR A 8 -6.47 3.60 1.98
C THR A 8 -5.93 2.68 3.06
N LEU A 9 -6.83 2.03 3.81
CA LEU A 9 -6.45 1.01 4.79
C LEU A 9 -5.66 -0.15 4.15
N HIS A 10 -5.94 -0.45 2.88
CA HIS A 10 -5.23 -1.49 2.14
C HIS A 10 -3.79 -1.09 1.86
N ASP A 11 -3.56 0.13 1.40
CA ASP A 11 -2.22 0.66 1.14
C ASP A 11 -1.42 0.82 2.43
N LEU A 12 -2.07 1.26 3.51
CA LEU A 12 -1.46 1.32 4.84
C LEU A 12 -0.98 -0.06 5.30
N GLY A 13 -1.83 -1.10 5.18
CA GLY A 13 -1.43 -2.47 5.52
C GLY A 13 -0.21 -2.96 4.73
N ARG A 14 -0.18 -2.68 3.41
CA ARG A 14 0.96 -3.05 2.55
C ARG A 14 2.29 -2.43 3.00
N ARG A 15 2.28 -1.19 3.52
CA ARG A 15 3.49 -0.55 4.07
C ARG A 15 4.08 -1.28 5.27
N PHE A 16 3.26 -2.04 6.00
CA PHE A 16 3.66 -2.81 7.18
C PHE A 16 3.68 -4.31 6.92
N GLY A 17 3.52 -4.75 5.67
CA GLY A 17 3.51 -6.18 5.31
C GLY A 17 2.32 -6.94 5.89
N ILE A 18 1.22 -6.27 6.20
CA ILE A 18 0.02 -6.86 6.81
C ILE A 18 -1.23 -6.67 5.93
N SER A 19 -2.20 -7.57 6.08
CA SER A 19 -3.47 -7.44 5.38
C SER A 19 -4.25 -6.20 5.81
N SER A 20 -5.12 -5.70 4.95
CA SER A 20 -6.05 -4.60 5.26
C SER A 20 -6.96 -4.92 6.45
N ILE A 21 -7.34 -6.19 6.62
CA ILE A 21 -8.13 -6.69 7.75
C ILE A 21 -7.33 -6.57 9.05
N GLN A 22 -6.07 -7.01 9.05
CA GLN A 22 -5.20 -6.94 10.22
C GLN A 22 -4.86 -5.49 10.58
N CYS A 23 -4.54 -4.66 9.58
CA CYS A 23 -4.37 -3.23 9.77
C CYS A 23 -5.62 -2.60 10.40
N GLY A 24 -6.80 -2.98 9.88
CA GLY A 24 -8.09 -2.54 10.41
C GLY A 24 -8.33 -2.90 11.86
N ARG A 25 -8.01 -4.14 12.24
CA ARG A 25 -8.10 -4.62 13.63
C ARG A 25 -7.12 -3.89 14.55
N THR A 26 -5.91 -3.61 14.09
CA THR A 26 -4.94 -2.86 14.90
C THR A 26 -5.44 -1.44 15.17
N LEU A 27 -6.01 -0.76 14.18
CA LEU A 27 -6.63 0.56 14.38
C LEU A 27 -7.87 0.51 15.27
N GLU A 28 -8.64 -0.58 15.22
CA GLU A 28 -9.76 -0.80 16.16
C GLU A 28 -9.27 -0.96 17.60
N GLN A 29 -8.21 -1.76 17.81
CA GLN A 29 -7.61 -1.93 19.12
C GLN A 29 -6.97 -0.66 19.67
N GLU A 30 -6.50 0.24 18.80
CA GLU A 30 -6.02 1.57 19.16
C GLU A 30 -7.17 2.55 19.47
N GLY A 31 -8.41 2.13 19.27
CA GLY A 31 -9.60 2.96 19.46
C GLY A 31 -9.79 4.01 18.36
N TRP A 32 -9.10 3.89 17.23
CA TRP A 32 -9.22 4.79 16.08
C TRP A 32 -10.29 4.34 15.09
N ARG A 33 -10.69 3.08 15.16
CA ARG A 33 -11.76 2.50 14.37
C ARG A 33 -12.79 1.83 15.28
N ASP A 34 -14.05 1.88 14.91
CA ASP A 34 -15.11 1.16 15.61
C ASP A 34 -15.35 -0.23 14.99
N ARG A 35 -16.19 -1.03 15.65
CA ARG A 35 -16.62 -2.36 15.19
C ARG A 35 -17.38 -2.35 13.84
N HIS A 36 -17.87 -1.19 13.42
CA HIS A 36 -18.56 -0.99 12.14
C HIS A 36 -17.59 -0.54 11.03
N GLY A 37 -16.30 -0.45 11.37
CA GLY A 37 -15.24 -0.06 10.46
C GLY A 37 -15.15 1.44 10.21
N GLN A 38 -15.88 2.26 10.98
CA GLN A 38 -15.89 3.72 10.91
C GLN A 38 -14.76 4.31 11.76
N PRO A 39 -14.18 5.45 11.37
CA PRO A 39 -13.25 6.15 12.23
C PRO A 39 -13.95 6.69 13.48
N THR A 40 -13.29 6.60 14.62
CA THR A 40 -13.81 7.17 15.88
C THR A 40 -13.50 8.67 15.97
N PRO A 41 -14.18 9.41 16.86
CA PRO A 41 -13.82 10.80 17.15
C PRO A 41 -12.36 10.97 17.58
N ALA A 42 -11.78 9.98 18.25
CA ALA A 42 -10.36 10.00 18.64
C ALA A 42 -9.43 10.01 17.42
N ALA A 43 -9.76 9.27 16.36
CA ALA A 43 -8.99 9.29 15.10
C ALA A 43 -9.07 10.65 14.39
N LEU A 44 -10.23 11.30 14.42
CA LEU A 44 -10.40 12.65 13.86
C LEU A 44 -9.59 13.68 14.64
N LEU A 45 -9.64 13.64 15.98
CA LEU A 45 -8.88 14.53 16.85
C LEU A 45 -7.36 14.34 16.70
N ALA A 46 -6.92 13.10 16.47
CA ALA A 46 -5.51 12.77 16.24
C ALA A 46 -5.02 13.13 14.82
N GLY A 47 -5.91 13.57 13.92
CA GLY A 47 -5.58 13.79 12.51
C GLY A 47 -5.24 12.49 11.75
N ALA A 48 -5.67 11.34 12.27
CA ALA A 48 -5.41 10.02 11.69
C ALA A 48 -6.29 9.73 10.47
N VAL A 49 -7.41 10.44 10.31
CA VAL A 49 -8.34 10.29 9.18
C VAL A 49 -8.74 11.67 8.67
N GLU A 50 -8.85 11.83 7.36
CA GLU A 50 -9.48 13.02 6.77
C GLU A 50 -10.92 12.66 6.42
N GLN A 51 -11.87 13.35 7.04
CA GLN A 51 -13.28 13.26 6.66
C GLN A 51 -13.49 14.11 5.39
N ARG A 52 -12.97 13.67 4.24
CA ARG A 52 -13.31 14.31 2.97
C ARG A 52 -14.78 14.05 2.65
N THR A 53 -15.46 15.13 2.30
CA THR A 53 -16.85 15.21 1.84
C THR A 53 -17.17 14.12 0.80
N PRO A 54 -18.45 13.71 0.71
CA PRO A 54 -18.84 12.59 -0.15
C PRO A 54 -18.62 12.99 -1.61
N HIS A 55 -17.56 12.47 -2.22
CA HIS A 55 -17.38 12.50 -3.67
C HIS A 55 -17.10 11.11 -4.22
N SER A 56 -18.18 10.54 -4.74
CA SER A 56 -18.29 9.80 -6.00
C SER A 56 -17.60 8.45 -6.20
N TYR A 57 -16.70 7.99 -5.33
CA TYR A 57 -16.15 6.62 -5.45
C TYR A 57 -16.05 5.91 -4.10
N GLY A 58 -17.08 5.09 -3.78
CA GLY A 58 -17.04 3.95 -2.85
C GLY A 58 -16.40 4.11 -1.46
N ARG A 59 -17.22 4.44 -0.45
CA ARG A 59 -17.12 4.17 1.02
C ARG A 59 -15.73 3.84 1.66
N SER A 60 -14.64 4.46 1.26
CA SER A 60 -13.30 4.15 1.80
C SER A 60 -12.72 5.38 2.49
N PHE A 61 -12.43 5.27 3.78
CA PHE A 61 -11.77 6.34 4.54
C PHE A 61 -10.29 6.42 4.18
N LEU A 62 -9.80 7.64 4.02
CA LEU A 62 -8.38 7.91 3.83
C LEU A 62 -7.71 8.15 5.18
N TRP A 63 -6.67 7.40 5.44
CA TRP A 63 -5.89 7.42 6.67
C TRP A 63 -4.60 8.18 6.45
N ASN A 64 -4.18 8.95 7.46
CA ASN A 64 -2.90 9.62 7.43
C ASN A 64 -1.81 8.58 7.68
N ALA A 65 -0.98 8.31 6.67
CA ALA A 65 0.02 7.26 6.76
C ALA A 65 1.03 7.48 7.89
N ASP A 66 1.43 8.72 8.16
CA ASP A 66 2.44 9.02 9.18
C ASP A 66 1.86 8.85 10.58
N VAL A 67 0.64 9.34 10.80
CA VAL A 67 -0.06 9.19 12.10
C VAL A 67 -0.39 7.72 12.36
N CYS A 68 -0.89 7.00 11.35
CA CYS A 68 -1.16 5.57 11.46
C CYS A 68 0.10 4.72 11.58
N ALA A 69 1.22 5.14 10.99
CA ALA A 69 2.50 4.46 11.17
C ALA A 69 2.91 4.45 12.64
N LEU A 70 2.79 5.58 13.34
CA LEU A 70 3.10 5.66 14.76
C LEU A 70 2.23 4.71 15.61
N ALA A 71 0.94 4.59 15.30
CA ALA A 71 0.07 3.63 16.00
C ALA A 71 0.46 2.17 15.75
N LEU A 72 0.81 1.83 14.50
CA LEU A 72 1.24 0.49 14.12
C LEU A 72 2.60 0.14 14.76
N GLU A 73 3.54 1.08 14.78
CA GLU A 73 4.84 0.91 15.42
C GLU A 73 4.75 0.70 16.94
N ARG A 74 3.85 1.43 17.63
CA ARG A 74 3.59 1.23 19.06
C ARG A 74 3.03 -0.16 19.38
N ARG A 75 2.44 -0.84 18.38
CA ARG A 75 1.94 -2.21 18.48
C ARG A 75 2.98 -3.26 18.09
N GLY A 76 4.20 -2.84 17.74
CA GLY A 76 5.31 -3.72 17.39
C GLY A 76 5.41 -4.05 15.90
N TYR A 77 4.61 -3.42 15.04
CA TYR A 77 4.78 -3.55 13.60
C TYR A 77 5.95 -2.68 13.14
N GLN A 78 6.76 -3.20 12.22
CA GLN A 78 7.80 -2.39 11.58
C GLN A 78 7.40 -2.10 10.14
N PRO A 79 7.59 -0.87 9.66
CA PRO A 79 7.39 -0.57 8.25
C PRO A 79 8.34 -1.42 7.42
N VAL A 80 7.83 -2.02 6.35
CA VAL A 80 8.65 -2.81 5.43
C VAL A 80 9.67 -1.87 4.81
N PRO A 81 10.98 -2.16 4.92
CA PRO A 81 12.01 -1.35 4.27
C PRO A 81 11.71 -1.25 2.78
N ARG A 82 11.71 -0.02 2.24
CA ARG A 82 11.40 0.21 0.82
C ARG A 82 12.25 -0.66 -0.11
N ALA A 83 13.53 -0.86 0.23
CA ALA A 83 14.45 -1.69 -0.54
C ALA A 83 14.04 -3.17 -0.56
N GLU A 84 13.54 -3.70 0.56
CA GLU A 84 13.07 -5.08 0.66
C GLU A 84 11.78 -5.28 -0.15
N HIS A 85 10.85 -4.33 -0.02
CA HIS A 85 9.60 -4.37 -0.79
C HIS A 85 9.86 -4.29 -2.30
N VAL A 86 10.78 -3.43 -2.74
CA VAL A 86 11.21 -3.37 -4.16
C VAL A 86 11.85 -4.70 -4.57
N GLY A 87 12.71 -5.29 -3.74
CA GLY A 87 13.35 -6.57 -4.03
C GLY A 87 12.34 -7.70 -4.25
N GLN A 88 11.36 -7.83 -3.35
CA GLN A 88 10.30 -8.84 -3.46
C GLN A 88 9.50 -8.72 -4.76
N TRP A 89 9.18 -7.49 -5.17
CA TRP A 89 8.49 -7.23 -6.42
C TRP A 89 9.33 -7.55 -7.65
N VAL A 90 10.63 -7.22 -7.61
CA VAL A 90 11.56 -7.54 -8.70
C VAL A 90 11.69 -9.05 -8.85
N ASP A 91 11.89 -9.77 -7.74
CA ASP A 91 12.02 -11.25 -7.74
C ASP A 91 10.73 -11.92 -8.29
N LEU A 92 9.56 -11.45 -7.87
CA LEU A 92 8.27 -11.96 -8.34
C LEU A 92 8.08 -11.76 -9.85
N LEU A 93 8.25 -10.51 -10.32
CA LEU A 93 8.02 -10.17 -11.73
C LEU A 93 9.05 -10.84 -12.65
N GLU A 94 10.31 -10.91 -12.22
CA GLU A 94 11.37 -11.62 -12.95
C GLU A 94 11.08 -13.12 -13.05
N ALA A 95 10.62 -13.76 -11.97
CA ALA A 95 10.23 -15.17 -11.98
C ALA A 95 9.02 -15.43 -12.91
N MET A 96 8.07 -14.49 -12.97
CA MET A 96 6.91 -14.59 -13.87
C MET A 96 7.30 -14.39 -15.34
N ASP A 97 8.26 -13.51 -15.65
CA ASP A 97 8.81 -13.30 -17.01
C ASP A 97 9.56 -14.55 -17.53
N HIS A 98 10.32 -15.22 -16.66
CA HIS A 98 11.06 -16.44 -17.02
C HIS A 98 10.19 -17.70 -17.11
N GLY A 99 9.00 -17.65 -16.49
CA GLY A 99 7.91 -18.58 -16.74
C GLY A 99 7.98 -19.91 -15.96
N SER A 100 6.87 -20.20 -15.28
CA SER A 100 6.37 -21.57 -15.13
C SER A 100 5.05 -21.67 -15.90
N PRO A 101 4.90 -22.61 -16.86
CA PRO A 101 3.74 -22.70 -17.76
C PRO A 101 2.40 -23.06 -17.09
N SER A 102 2.34 -23.06 -15.75
CA SER A 102 1.16 -23.45 -14.97
C SER A 102 0.47 -22.29 -14.24
N ILE A 103 0.97 -21.05 -14.37
CA ILE A 103 0.37 -19.87 -13.71
C ILE A 103 -0.52 -19.12 -14.72
N THR A 104 -1.83 -19.07 -14.45
CA THR A 104 -2.82 -18.32 -15.26
C THR A 104 -2.70 -16.81 -15.11
N THR A 105 -2.04 -16.33 -14.05
CA THR A 105 -1.81 -14.91 -13.78
C THR A 105 -0.56 -14.41 -14.49
N THR A 106 -0.68 -13.35 -15.28
CA THR A 106 0.46 -12.74 -15.99
C THR A 106 1.20 -11.73 -15.11
N ALA A 107 2.46 -11.42 -15.46
CA ALA A 107 3.24 -10.39 -14.77
C ALA A 107 2.52 -9.03 -14.76
N ASP A 108 1.81 -8.68 -15.85
CA ASP A 108 0.99 -7.46 -15.92
C ASP A 108 -0.17 -7.45 -14.94
N GLN A 109 -0.90 -8.56 -14.81
CA GLN A 109 -1.99 -8.66 -13.84
C GLN A 109 -1.47 -8.52 -12.41
N MET A 110 -0.30 -9.06 -12.11
CA MET A 110 0.31 -8.92 -10.78
C MET A 110 0.86 -7.50 -10.56
N ALA A 111 1.39 -6.87 -11.60
CA ALA A 111 1.87 -5.49 -11.55
C ALA A 111 0.75 -4.46 -11.29
N GLU A 112 -0.54 -4.80 -11.47
CA GLU A 112 -1.69 -4.00 -11.03
C GLU A 112 -1.80 -3.86 -9.51
N GLU A 113 -1.13 -4.74 -8.75
CA GLU A 113 -1.05 -4.63 -7.29
C GLU A 113 0.21 -3.89 -6.80
N LEU A 114 1.18 -3.61 -7.67
CA LEU A 114 2.40 -2.88 -7.33
C LEU A 114 2.10 -1.42 -6.89
N PRO A 115 2.49 -0.96 -5.70
CA PRO A 115 2.28 0.43 -5.28
C PRO A 115 2.96 1.41 -6.24
N GLN A 116 2.25 2.50 -6.58
CA GLN A 116 2.68 3.46 -7.61
C GLN A 116 4.04 4.10 -7.27
N GLU A 117 4.31 4.33 -5.98
CA GLU A 117 5.57 4.87 -5.49
C GLU A 117 6.78 3.93 -5.63
N LEU A 118 6.55 2.66 -5.95
CA LEU A 118 7.59 1.64 -6.13
C LEU A 118 7.86 1.32 -7.60
N VAL A 119 6.96 1.69 -8.53
CA VAL A 119 7.06 1.38 -9.96
C VAL A 119 8.41 1.78 -10.55
N GLU A 120 8.85 3.00 -10.29
CA GLU A 120 10.12 3.51 -10.81
C GLU A 120 11.33 2.72 -10.29
N ASP A 121 11.33 2.41 -8.99
CA ASP A 121 12.42 1.69 -8.34
C ASP A 121 12.47 0.22 -8.78
N VAL A 122 11.31 -0.42 -8.94
CA VAL A 122 11.17 -1.79 -9.45
C VAL A 122 11.65 -1.86 -10.90
N ASN A 123 11.18 -0.98 -11.78
CA ASN A 123 11.61 -0.95 -13.18
C ASN A 123 13.13 -0.71 -13.33
N ARG A 124 13.69 0.16 -12.48
CA ARG A 124 15.14 0.39 -12.45
C ARG A 124 15.90 -0.88 -12.06
N GLN A 125 15.41 -1.66 -11.09
CA GLN A 125 16.04 -2.91 -10.68
C GLN A 125 15.87 -4.03 -11.72
N LEU A 126 14.67 -4.21 -12.29
CA LEU A 126 14.42 -5.16 -13.38
C LEU A 126 15.36 -4.91 -14.56
N SER A 127 15.51 -3.64 -14.96
CA SER A 127 16.42 -3.24 -16.04
C SER A 127 17.89 -3.54 -15.71
N ARG A 128 18.32 -3.36 -14.45
CA ARG A 128 19.68 -3.71 -13.99
C ARG A 128 19.94 -5.22 -14.01
N ARG A 129 18.90 -6.03 -13.76
CA ARG A 129 18.98 -7.49 -13.84
C ARG A 129 18.87 -8.04 -15.26
N GLY A 130 18.55 -7.18 -16.24
CA GLY A 130 18.39 -7.58 -17.64
C GLY A 130 17.04 -8.27 -17.92
N CYS A 131 16.09 -8.18 -16.99
CA CYS A 131 14.71 -8.63 -17.22
C CYS A 131 14.07 -7.75 -18.30
N ARG A 132 13.41 -8.39 -19.28
CA ARG A 132 12.79 -7.69 -20.41
C ARG A 132 11.45 -7.07 -20.02
N TYR A 133 10.82 -7.63 -19.01
CA TYR A 133 9.59 -7.11 -18.44
C TYR A 133 9.82 -5.77 -17.75
N GLN A 134 8.94 -4.82 -18.03
CA GLN A 134 8.86 -3.53 -17.34
C GLN A 134 7.40 -3.23 -17.03
N VAL A 135 7.15 -2.74 -15.81
CA VAL A 135 5.81 -2.34 -15.38
C VAL A 135 5.44 -1.05 -16.09
N ASN A 136 4.50 -1.15 -17.04
CA ASN A 136 3.89 -0.01 -17.70
C ASN A 136 2.54 0.30 -17.04
N ARG A 137 2.54 1.21 -16.06
CA ARG A 137 1.28 1.84 -15.64
C ARG A 137 1.05 3.08 -16.47
N PRO A 138 -0.16 3.30 -17.02
CA PRO A 138 -0.52 4.62 -17.48
C PRO A 138 -0.34 5.56 -16.29
N LEU A 139 0.44 6.63 -16.49
CA LEU A 139 0.41 7.78 -15.58
C LEU A 139 -1.04 8.23 -15.57
N SER A 140 -1.84 7.83 -14.57
CA SER A 140 -3.16 8.41 -14.36
C SER A 140 -2.93 9.90 -14.18
N SER A 141 -3.23 10.63 -15.24
CA SER A 141 -3.23 12.08 -15.30
C SER A 141 -4.00 12.58 -14.09
N ARG A 142 -3.31 13.27 -13.19
CA ARG A 142 -3.94 14.09 -12.16
C ARG A 142 -4.96 14.99 -12.86
N HIS A 143 -6.23 14.85 -12.52
CA HIS A 143 -7.30 15.75 -12.92
C HIS A 143 -8.02 16.24 -11.67
#